data_AF-A0A535DAJ5-F1
#
_entry.id   AF-A0A535DAJ5-F1
#
_cell.length_a   1.000
_cell.length_b   1.000
_cell.length_c   1.000
_cell.angle_alpha   90.00
_cell.angle_beta   90.00
_cell.angle_gamma   90.00
#
_symmetry.space_group_name_H-M   'P 1'
#
loop_
_entity.id
_entity.type
_entity.pdbx_description
1 polymer ?
#
loop_
_entity_poly.entity_id
_entity_poly.type
_entity_poly.pdbx_seq_one_letter_code
_entity_poly.pdbx_strand_id
1 'polypeptide(L)'
;MPLFFKGRGFTEPFYALRDVSFAIGRGETVGIVGRNGSGKSTALKLIAGVMAPTAGEVRVLGRVSPLIELGAGFHPDLTGRENIHLNASILGMTGRQIKEQFSAIVEFAELQEFIDTPIKRYSSGMYVRLGFSVAIHSNTEILLVDELLSVGDTYF
;
A
#
# COMPACT_ATOMS: atom_id res chain seq x y z
N MET A 1 -18.59 -54.73 5.71
CA MET A 1 -17.33 -54.27 5.11
C MET A 1 -17.57 -52.88 4.53
N PRO A 2 -17.14 -51.78 5.16
CA PRO A 2 -17.41 -50.44 4.63
C PRO A 2 -16.37 -50.07 3.57
N LEU A 3 -16.85 -49.59 2.43
CA LEU A 3 -16.06 -48.99 1.35
C LEU A 3 -15.71 -47.54 1.75
N PHE A 4 -14.42 -47.22 1.88
CA PHE A 4 -13.95 -45.85 2.06
C PHE A 4 -13.87 -45.14 0.70
N PHE A 5 -14.59 -44.01 0.58
CA PHE A 5 -14.39 -43.02 -0.48
C PHE A 5 -12.97 -42.45 -0.39
N LYS A 6 -12.21 -42.51 -1.49
CA LYS A 6 -10.95 -41.78 -1.65
C LYS A 6 -11.09 -40.81 -2.80
N GLY A 7 -11.66 -39.63 -2.52
CA GLY A 7 -11.57 -38.49 -3.42
C GLY A 7 -10.13 -38.02 -3.50
N ARG A 8 -9.39 -38.49 -4.51
CA ARG A 8 -8.07 -37.94 -4.87
C ARG A 8 -8.30 -36.66 -5.67
N GLY A 9 -8.40 -35.53 -4.97
CA GLY A 9 -8.14 -34.22 -5.57
C GLY A 9 -6.70 -33.82 -5.24
N PHE A 10 -5.73 -34.28 -6.03
CA PHE A 10 -4.45 -33.59 -6.08
C PHE A 10 -4.68 -32.33 -6.92
N THR A 11 -4.92 -31.20 -6.26
CA THR A 11 -4.77 -29.90 -6.93
C THR A 11 -3.30 -29.71 -7.23
N GLU A 12 -2.96 -29.43 -8.49
CA GLU A 12 -1.60 -29.03 -8.84
C GLU A 12 -1.20 -27.80 -8.01
N PRO A 13 0.07 -27.73 -7.53
CA PRO A 13 0.52 -26.56 -6.79
C PRO A 13 0.46 -25.32 -7.69
N PHE A 14 -0.33 -24.34 -7.27
CA PHE A 14 -0.45 -23.06 -7.94
C PHE A 14 0.70 -22.15 -7.51
N TYR A 15 1.47 -21.65 -8.49
CA TYR A 15 2.55 -20.69 -8.26
C TYR A 15 2.10 -19.31 -8.72
N ALA A 16 1.95 -18.38 -7.77
CA ALA A 16 1.64 -16.99 -8.09
C ALA A 16 2.80 -16.28 -8.82
N LEU A 17 4.04 -16.66 -8.51
CA LEU A 17 5.26 -16.26 -9.21
C LEU A 17 6.17 -17.49 -9.31
N ARG A 18 6.87 -17.63 -10.44
CA ARG A 18 7.80 -18.73 -10.69
C ARG A 18 9.00 -18.22 -11.48
N ASP A 19 10.20 -18.47 -10.95
CA ASP A 19 11.48 -18.17 -11.59
C ASP A 19 11.61 -16.73 -12.12
N VAL A 20 11.13 -15.76 -11.32
CA VAL A 20 11.19 -14.33 -11.63
C VAL A 20 12.48 -13.71 -11.11
N SER A 21 13.16 -12.91 -11.92
CA SER A 21 14.39 -12.20 -11.54
C SER A 21 14.48 -10.86 -12.26
N PHE A 22 14.70 -9.79 -11.49
CA PHE A 22 14.94 -8.44 -11.99
C PHE A 22 15.66 -7.62 -10.91
N ALA A 23 16.25 -6.49 -11.32
CA ALA A 23 16.83 -5.49 -10.43
C ALA A 23 16.31 -4.11 -10.84
N ILE A 24 16.07 -3.24 -9.86
CA ILE A 24 15.61 -1.86 -10.07
C ILE A 24 16.62 -0.93 -9.39
N GLY A 25 17.19 -0.02 -10.17
CA GLY A 25 18.12 1.00 -9.73
C GLY A 25 17.44 2.20 -9.06
N ARG A 26 18.22 3.01 -8.33
CA ARG A 26 17.71 4.27 -7.78
C ARG A 26 17.34 5.24 -8.91
N GLY A 27 16.18 5.88 -8.77
CA GLY A 27 15.66 6.84 -9.75
C GLY A 27 14.98 6.19 -10.96
N GLU A 28 14.88 4.86 -11.00
CA GLU A 28 14.12 4.17 -12.05
C GLU A 28 12.63 4.13 -11.73
N THR A 29 11.81 4.33 -12.76
CA THR A 29 10.37 4.10 -12.71
C THR A 29 10.06 2.83 -13.51
N VAL A 30 9.53 1.80 -12.84
CA VAL A 30 9.27 0.50 -13.45
C VAL A 30 7.78 0.16 -13.33
N GLY A 31 7.16 -0.18 -14.46
CA GLY A 31 5.79 -0.68 -14.50
C GLY A 31 5.76 -2.21 -14.55
N ILE A 32 5.01 -2.85 -13.65
CA ILE A 32 4.71 -4.28 -13.72
C ILE A 32 3.38 -4.48 -14.43
N VAL A 33 3.39 -5.02 -15.64
CA VAL A 33 2.19 -5.20 -16.47
C VAL A 33 1.89 -6.68 -16.70
N GLY A 34 0.60 -7.03 -16.77
CA GLY A 34 0.16 -8.41 -16.94
C GLY A 34 -1.34 -8.58 -16.70
N ARG A 35 -1.90 -9.70 -17.17
CA ARG A 35 -3.33 -10.03 -17.00
C ARG A 35 -3.70 -10.23 -15.53
N ASN A 36 -4.99 -10.20 -15.22
CA ASN A 36 -5.47 -10.57 -13.89
C ASN A 36 -5.02 -11.99 -13.55
N GLY A 37 -4.53 -12.17 -12.32
CA GLY A 37 -3.96 -13.44 -11.87
C GLY A 37 -2.50 -13.69 -12.29
N SER A 38 -1.81 -12.76 -12.96
CA SER A 38 -0.41 -12.95 -13.37
C SER A 38 0.62 -12.78 -12.25
N GLY A 39 0.18 -12.57 -11.00
CA GLY A 39 1.07 -12.43 -9.84
C GLY A 39 1.57 -11.00 -9.53
N LYS A 40 1.05 -9.96 -10.19
CA LYS A 40 1.47 -8.55 -9.98
C LYS A 40 1.39 -8.13 -8.51
N SER A 41 0.22 -8.28 -7.89
CA SER A 41 0.02 -7.93 -6.48
C SER A 41 0.87 -8.80 -5.54
N THR A 42 1.18 -10.05 -5.92
CA THR A 42 2.11 -10.90 -5.17
C THR A 42 3.54 -10.35 -5.23
N ALA A 43 3.99 -9.91 -6.41
CA ALA A 43 5.30 -9.28 -6.58
C ALA A 43 5.40 -7.98 -5.76
N LEU A 44 4.38 -7.13 -5.84
CA LEU A 44 4.34 -5.89 -5.06
C LEU A 44 4.35 -6.16 -3.54
N LYS A 45 3.60 -7.15 -3.04
CA LYS A 45 3.61 -7.53 -1.62
C LYS A 45 4.95 -8.08 -1.13
N LEU A 46 5.66 -8.83 -1.99
CA LEU A 46 7.02 -9.29 -1.71
C LEU A 46 8.00 -8.12 -1.60
N ILE A 47 7.94 -7.16 -2.54
CA ILE A 47 8.79 -5.95 -2.50
C ILE A 47 8.44 -5.08 -1.28
N ALA A 48 7.16 -4.97 -0.93
CA ALA A 48 6.70 -4.23 0.25
C ALA A 48 7.08 -4.90 1.59
N GLY A 49 7.59 -6.14 1.58
CA GLY A 49 7.91 -6.89 2.79
C GLY A 49 6.68 -7.38 3.56
N VAL A 50 5.48 -7.34 2.96
CA VAL A 50 4.22 -7.80 3.56
C VAL A 50 4.16 -9.33 3.60
N MET A 51 4.89 -10.00 2.71
CA MET A 51 5.01 -11.46 2.69
C MET A 51 6.45 -11.90 2.38
N ALA A 52 6.83 -13.08 2.87
CA ALA A 52 8.11 -13.70 2.56
C ALA A 52 8.00 -14.58 1.30
N PRO A 53 9.08 -14.69 0.47
CA PRO A 53 9.09 -15.59 -0.66
C PRO A 53 9.09 -17.06 -0.20
N THR A 54 8.39 -17.93 -0.93
CA THR A 54 8.46 -19.40 -0.70
C THR A 54 9.85 -19.96 -1.04
N ALA A 55 10.52 -19.38 -2.04
CA ALA A 55 11.87 -19.72 -2.46
C ALA A 55 12.54 -18.49 -3.10
N GLY A 56 13.88 -18.46 -3.09
CA GLY A 56 14.67 -17.33 -3.60
C GLY A 56 14.85 -16.22 -2.56
N GLU A 57 15.24 -15.04 -3.02
CA GLU A 57 15.47 -13.88 -2.16
C GLU A 57 14.89 -12.59 -2.75
N VAL A 58 14.47 -11.69 -1.87
CA VAL A 58 14.06 -10.32 -2.20
C VAL A 58 14.86 -9.39 -1.31
N ARG A 59 15.66 -8.51 -1.92
CA ARG A 59 16.48 -7.53 -1.22
C ARG A 59 16.03 -6.13 -1.59
N VAL A 60 15.61 -5.35 -0.59
CA VAL A 60 15.12 -3.98 -0.78
C VAL A 60 15.98 -3.05 0.07
N LEU A 61 16.62 -2.07 -0.58
CA LEU A 61 17.51 -1.11 0.06
C LEU A 61 16.83 0.26 0.13
N GLY A 62 16.21 0.54 1.27
CA GLY A 62 15.47 1.78 1.52
C GLY A 62 14.11 1.52 2.13
N ARG A 63 13.42 2.59 2.54
CA ARG A 63 12.03 2.49 3.04
C ARG A 63 11.03 2.45 1.90
N VAL A 64 10.13 1.48 1.94
CA VAL A 64 9.04 1.33 0.99
C VAL A 64 7.80 2.02 1.52
N SER A 65 7.19 2.89 0.71
CA SER A 65 5.82 3.38 0.91
C SER A 65 4.91 2.65 -0.07
N PRO A 66 4.19 1.61 0.38
CA PRO A 66 3.19 0.96 -0.45
C PRO A 66 1.92 1.81 -0.49
N LEU A 67 1.72 2.52 -1.61
CA LEU A 67 0.42 3.10 -2.00
C LEU A 67 -0.60 2.01 -2.44
N ILE A 68 -0.21 0.74 -2.35
CA ILE A 68 -1.02 -0.43 -2.68
C ILE A 68 -2.26 -0.53 -1.78
N GLU A 69 -2.20 0.05 -0.58
CA GLU A 69 -3.30 0.09 0.38
C GLU A 69 -3.47 1.50 0.94
N LEU A 70 -3.93 2.43 0.09
CA LEU A 70 -4.28 3.77 0.51
C LEU A 70 -5.18 3.74 1.77
N GLY A 71 -4.67 4.29 2.87
CA GLY A 71 -5.36 4.29 4.16
C GLY A 71 -5.30 2.99 4.95
N ALA A 72 -4.48 2.00 4.57
CA ALA A 72 -4.13 0.92 5.49
C ALA A 72 -3.56 1.50 6.79
N GLY A 73 -4.13 1.09 7.91
CA GLY A 73 -3.80 1.66 9.21
C GLY A 73 -4.54 2.96 9.55
N PHE A 74 -5.47 3.44 8.72
CA PHE A 74 -6.44 4.42 9.18
C PHE A 74 -7.42 3.77 10.15
N HIS A 75 -7.68 4.45 11.26
CA HIS A 75 -8.66 4.03 12.25
C HIS A 75 -9.94 4.85 12.05
N PRO A 76 -11.10 4.19 11.84
CA PRO A 76 -12.35 4.86 11.44
C PRO A 76 -12.89 5.84 12.49
N ASP A 77 -12.66 5.56 13.78
CA ASP A 77 -13.10 6.43 14.87
C ASP A 77 -12.15 7.60 15.17
N LEU A 78 -10.93 7.58 14.63
CA LEU A 78 -9.98 8.66 14.79
C LEU A 78 -10.24 9.77 13.75
N THR A 79 -9.93 11.00 14.12
CA THR A 79 -9.95 12.17 13.24
C THR A 79 -8.93 12.05 12.12
N GLY A 80 -9.06 12.86 11.06
CA GLY A 80 -8.04 12.96 10.02
C GLY A 80 -6.66 13.31 10.60
N ARG A 81 -6.61 14.24 11.57
CA ARG A 81 -5.38 14.62 12.29
C ARG A 81 -4.70 13.43 12.96
N GLU A 82 -5.43 12.70 13.79
CA GLU A 82 -4.91 11.53 14.50
C GLU A 82 -4.46 10.44 13.53
N ASN A 83 -5.20 10.27 12.44
CA ASN A 83 -4.85 9.35 11.37
C ASN A 83 -3.58 9.75 10.63
N ILE A 84 -3.33 11.04 10.37
CA ILE A 84 -2.04 11.50 9.83
C ILE A 84 -0.91 11.05 10.77
N HIS A 85 -1.04 11.30 12.07
CA HIS A 85 -0.02 10.91 13.03
C HIS A 85 0.22 9.39 13.04
N LEU A 86 -0.85 8.60 13.06
CA LEU A 86 -0.79 7.14 13.06
C LEU A 86 -0.14 6.60 11.78
N ASN A 87 -0.66 6.97 10.61
CA ASN A 87 -0.18 6.46 9.33
C ASN A 87 1.25 6.92 9.03
N ALA A 88 1.57 8.20 9.28
CA ALA A 88 2.91 8.70 9.07
C ALA A 88 3.94 7.98 9.97
N SER A 89 3.56 7.62 11.20
CA SER A 89 4.42 6.83 12.09
C SER A 89 4.61 5.40 11.58
N ILE A 90 3.56 4.76 11.06
CA ILE A 90 3.64 3.44 10.41
C ILE A 90 4.60 3.47 9.20
N LEU A 91 4.58 4.57 8.45
CA LEU A 91 5.52 4.83 7.33
C LEU A 91 6.93 5.25 7.79
N GLY A 92 7.20 5.22 9.11
CA GLY A 92 8.53 5.46 9.67
C GLY A 92 8.91 6.93 9.82
N MET A 93 7.94 7.85 9.82
CA MET A 93 8.19 9.25 10.16
C MET A 93 8.28 9.42 11.69
N THR A 94 9.27 10.20 12.12
CA THR A 94 9.38 10.63 13.52
C THR A 94 8.34 11.70 13.85
N GLY A 95 7.95 11.85 15.13
CA GLY A 95 7.01 12.90 15.54
C GLY A 95 7.42 14.32 15.11
N ARG A 96 8.73 14.60 15.04
CA ARG A 96 9.26 15.86 14.51
C ARG A 96 8.96 16.03 13.01
N GLN A 97 9.24 15.00 12.21
CA GLN A 97 8.95 15.01 10.77
C GLN A 97 7.45 15.14 10.50
N ILE A 98 6.62 14.48 11.30
CA ILE A 98 5.16 14.60 11.16
C ILE A 98 4.73 16.04 11.44
N LYS A 99 5.24 16.66 12.51
CA LYS A 99 4.92 18.05 12.85
C LYS A 99 5.36 19.03 11.75
N GLU A 100 6.53 18.81 11.15
CA GLU A 100 7.06 19.62 10.04
C GLU A 100 6.21 19.48 8.77
N GLN A 101 5.75 18.27 8.45
CA GLN A 101 4.97 18.00 7.23
C GLN A 101 3.46 18.17 7.40
N PHE A 102 2.95 18.29 8.63
CA PHE A 102 1.52 18.24 8.92
C PHE A 102 0.71 19.22 8.07
N SER A 103 1.11 20.49 8.04
CA SER A 103 0.39 21.51 7.28
C SER A 103 0.38 21.21 5.78
N ALA A 104 1.51 20.78 5.21
CA ALA A 104 1.60 20.42 3.80
C ALA A 104 0.73 19.20 3.46
N ILE A 105 0.66 18.21 4.37
CA ILE A 105 -0.22 17.05 4.22
C ILE A 105 -1.70 17.48 4.16
N VAL A 106 -2.13 18.33 5.10
CA VAL A 106 -3.52 18.79 5.18
C VAL A 106 -3.88 19.66 3.98
N GLU A 107 -2.95 20.54 3.58
CA GLU A 107 -3.13 21.43 2.43
C GLU A 107 -3.25 20.65 1.12
N PHE A 108 -2.33 19.70 0.87
CA PHE A 108 -2.35 18.86 -0.32
C PHE A 108 -3.60 17.97 -0.40
N ALA A 109 -4.13 17.54 0.74
CA ALA A 109 -5.36 16.75 0.77
C ALA A 109 -6.64 17.58 0.59
N GLU A 110 -6.56 18.91 0.72
CA GLU A 110 -7.69 19.85 0.75
C GLU A 110 -8.71 19.48 1.85
N LEU A 111 -8.23 19.24 3.08
CA LEU A 111 -9.04 18.78 4.21
C LEU A 111 -8.99 19.68 5.45
N GLN A 112 -8.57 20.93 5.30
CA GLN A 112 -8.41 21.90 6.39
C GLN A 112 -9.67 21.98 7.28
N GLU A 113 -10.86 22.01 6.68
CA GLU A 113 -12.14 22.11 7.38
C GLU A 113 -12.60 20.79 8.02
N PHE A 114 -12.10 19.65 7.52
CA PHE A 114 -12.53 18.31 7.92
C PHE A 114 -11.49 17.56 8.75
N ILE A 115 -10.33 18.16 9.01
CA ILE A 115 -9.19 17.44 9.59
C ILE A 115 -9.46 16.90 10.99
N ASP A 116 -10.32 17.58 11.75
CA ASP A 116 -10.75 17.18 13.09
C ASP A 116 -12.07 16.37 13.09
N THR A 117 -12.53 15.94 11.91
CA THR A 117 -13.68 15.04 11.75
C THR A 117 -13.21 13.58 11.69
N PRO A 118 -13.89 12.63 12.37
CA PRO A 118 -13.59 11.20 12.26
C PRO A 118 -13.60 10.69 10.81
N ILE A 119 -12.60 9.90 10.42
CA ILE A 119 -12.45 9.42 9.03
C ILE A 119 -13.65 8.60 8.56
N LYS A 120 -14.38 7.91 9.45
CA LYS A 120 -15.62 7.22 9.06
C LYS A 120 -16.70 8.12 8.44
N ARG A 121 -16.58 9.44 8.57
CA ARG A 121 -17.47 10.43 7.95
C ARG A 121 -16.91 11.01 6.65
N TYR A 122 -15.70 10.63 6.24
CA TYR A 122 -15.09 11.10 5.01
C TYR A 122 -15.77 10.45 3.82
N SER A 123 -15.87 11.18 2.71
CA SER A 123 -16.17 10.55 1.43
C SER A 123 -15.00 9.65 0.99
N SER A 124 -15.24 8.75 0.05
CA SER A 124 -14.19 7.93 -0.55
C SER A 124 -13.05 8.78 -1.13
N GLY A 125 -13.38 9.92 -1.75
CA GLY A 125 -12.40 10.87 -2.27
C GLY A 125 -11.54 11.51 -1.19
N MET A 126 -12.15 11.98 -0.09
CA MET A 126 -11.40 12.56 1.05
C MET A 126 -10.46 11.52 1.68
N TYR A 127 -10.92 10.27 1.81
CA TYR A 127 -10.14 9.15 2.32
C TYR A 127 -8.89 8.90 1.44
N VAL A 128 -9.09 8.81 0.12
CA VAL A 128 -7.99 8.61 -0.85
C VAL A 128 -7.02 9.78 -0.85
N ARG A 129 -7.52 11.03 -0.88
CA ARG A 129 -6.68 12.24 -0.85
C ARG A 129 -5.82 12.31 0.41
N LEU A 130 -6.38 11.98 1.58
CA LEU A 130 -5.60 11.95 2.82
C LEU A 130 -4.51 10.88 2.80
N GLY A 131 -4.86 9.64 2.42
CA GLY A 131 -3.90 8.54 2.34
C GLY A 131 -2.76 8.83 1.37
N PHE A 132 -3.10 9.37 0.20
CA PHE A 132 -2.11 9.74 -0.81
C PHE A 132 -1.23 10.90 -0.32
N SER A 133 -1.83 11.93 0.28
CA SER A 133 -1.10 13.07 0.82
C SER A 133 -0.08 12.66 1.88
N VAL A 134 -0.45 11.78 2.81
CA VAL A 134 0.48 11.26 3.82
C VAL A 134 1.61 10.47 3.15
N ALA A 135 1.32 9.64 2.16
CA ALA A 135 2.31 8.83 1.48
C ALA A 135 3.35 9.65 0.70
N ILE A 136 2.94 10.69 -0.03
CA ILE A 136 3.90 11.52 -0.80
C ILE A 136 4.77 12.43 0.10
N HIS A 137 4.27 12.79 1.29
CA HIS A 137 5.02 13.57 2.27
C HIS A 137 5.84 12.69 3.21
N SER A 138 5.65 11.36 3.13
CA SER A 138 6.51 10.40 3.80
C SER A 138 7.90 10.44 3.16
N ASN A 139 8.95 10.51 3.98
CA ASN A 139 10.34 10.55 3.50
C ASN A 139 10.84 9.15 3.08
N THR A 140 10.07 8.46 2.25
CA THR A 140 10.35 7.11 1.77
C THR A 140 11.13 7.14 0.45
N GLU A 141 11.91 6.09 0.21
CA GLU A 141 12.84 6.03 -0.92
C GLU A 141 12.26 5.26 -2.10
N ILE A 142 11.29 4.37 -1.84
CA ILE A 142 10.68 3.50 -2.81
C ILE A 142 9.17 3.66 -2.69
N LEU A 143 8.53 4.14 -3.75
CA LEU A 143 7.08 4.28 -3.83
C LEU A 143 6.51 3.13 -4.65
N LEU A 144 5.65 2.30 -4.06
CA LEU A 144 4.95 1.23 -4.79
C LEU A 144 3.51 1.64 -5.02
N VAL A 145 3.09 1.69 -6.28
CA VAL A 145 1.73 2.06 -6.70
C VAL A 145 1.01 0.82 -7.22
N ASP A 146 -0.21 0.57 -6.77
CA ASP A 146 -1.11 -0.45 -7.36
C ASP A 146 -2.32 0.23 -8.05
N GLU A 147 -3.05 -0.54 -8.85
CA GLU A 147 -4.14 -0.11 -9.75
C GLU A 147 -5.27 0.69 -9.06
N LEU A 148 -5.34 0.68 -7.72
CA LEU A 148 -6.33 1.43 -6.93
C LEU A 148 -6.23 2.96 -7.05
N LEU A 149 -5.11 3.51 -7.56
CA LEU A 149 -5.05 4.94 -7.86
C LEU A 149 -6.02 5.38 -8.97
N SER A 150 -6.47 4.45 -9.83
CA SER A 150 -7.43 4.75 -10.90
C SER A 150 -8.82 5.19 -10.40
N VAL A 151 -9.13 5.02 -9.11
CA VAL A 151 -10.38 5.49 -8.50
C VAL A 151 -10.36 7.02 -8.28
N GLY A 152 -9.20 7.67 -8.33
CA GLY A 152 -9.04 9.11 -8.20
C GLY A 152 -9.26 9.92 -9.49
N ASP A 153 -9.21 9.28 -10.66
CA ASP A 153 -9.22 9.98 -11.96
C ASP A 153 -10.60 10.42 -12.45
N THR A 154 -11.69 10.02 -11.81
CA THR A 154 -13.05 10.38 -12.25
C THR A 154 -13.52 11.78 -11.81
N TYR A 155 -12.68 12.56 -11.12
CA TYR A 155 -13.09 13.85 -10.52
C TYR A 155 -12.18 15.05 -10.83
N PHE A 156 -11.35 14.99 -11.88
CA PHE A 156 -10.65 16.17 -12.42
C PHE A 156 -11.48 16.90 -13.48
#